data_AF-A0A6I4VUK5-F1
#
_entry.id   AF-A0A6I4VUK5-F1
#
_cell.length_a   1.000
_cell.length_b   1.000
_cell.length_c   1.000
_cell.angle_alpha   90.00
_cell.angle_beta   90.00
_cell.angle_gamma   90.00
#
_symmetry.space_group_name_H-M   'P 1'
#
loop_
_entity.id
_entity.type
_entity.pdbx_description
1 polymer ?
#
loop_
_entity_poly.entity_id
_entity_poly.type
_entity_poly.pdbx_seq_one_letter_code
_entity_poly.pdbx_strand_id
1 'polypeptide(L)'
;MQPQKWRKIEIFSAILVFLLSYLFVAVIFFAKWPNWWEWTVPERSPMTWLQSLLLFSNALAASILVIWNYLQSDKSKMFWWALLALGFAYLMLDERFAIHERIRDLYLAPNQIKIPVFFWTSDGDFILLLYGLIAMLFIFPYFKLFQVRKAAVYWVISSFSVAVISISMDSISFKSYPRIVQNIQQFSEEILEIFVMNSFLIALLFVLSFSIQQTWKR
;
A
#
# COMPACT_ATOMS: atom_id res chain seq x y z
N MET A 1 9.36 31.22 5.60
CA MET A 1 8.62 30.86 4.36
C MET A 1 7.11 30.82 4.66
N GLN A 2 6.25 31.47 3.86
CA GLN A 2 4.80 31.58 4.17
C GLN A 2 4.08 30.21 4.12
N PRO A 3 3.15 29.90 5.05
CA PRO A 3 2.41 28.63 5.09
C PRO A 3 1.73 28.23 3.77
N GLN A 4 1.36 29.20 2.94
CA GLN A 4 0.74 28.95 1.64
C GLN A 4 1.66 28.25 0.63
N LYS A 5 2.99 28.48 0.68
CA LYS A 5 3.94 27.85 -0.26
C LYS A 5 4.01 26.33 -0.05
N TRP A 6 4.07 25.88 1.21
CA TRP A 6 4.11 24.45 1.55
C TRP A 6 2.86 23.70 1.12
N ARG A 7 1.68 24.31 1.29
CA ARG A 7 0.41 23.73 0.83
C ARG A 7 0.41 23.50 -0.70
N LYS A 8 0.97 24.44 -1.48
CA LYS A 8 1.09 24.27 -2.94
C LYS A 8 1.99 23.09 -3.30
N ILE A 9 3.12 22.94 -2.60
CA ILE A 9 4.04 21.81 -2.78
C ILE A 9 3.34 20.49 -2.46
N GLU A 10 2.66 20.41 -1.31
CA GLU A 10 1.90 19.21 -0.91
C GLU A 10 0.84 18.81 -1.96
N ILE A 11 0.02 19.76 -2.41
CA ILE A 11 -0.99 19.50 -3.45
C ILE A 11 -0.33 19.05 -4.75
N PHE A 12 0.74 19.72 -5.16
CA PHE A 12 1.49 19.35 -6.36
C PHE A 12 2.08 17.94 -6.27
N SER A 13 2.70 17.59 -5.14
CA SER A 13 3.23 16.24 -4.90
C SER A 13 2.13 15.19 -4.95
N ALA A 14 0.97 15.45 -4.34
CA ALA A 14 -0.17 14.52 -4.40
C ALA A 14 -0.66 14.31 -5.84
N ILE A 15 -0.86 15.39 -6.59
CA ILE A 15 -1.27 15.32 -8.00
C ILE A 15 -0.23 14.56 -8.81
N LEU A 16 1.06 14.85 -8.63
CA LEU A 16 2.13 14.21 -9.38
C LEU A 16 2.21 12.70 -9.13
N VAL A 17 2.14 12.27 -7.86
CA VAL A 17 2.17 10.85 -7.47
C VAL A 17 1.01 10.07 -8.12
N PHE A 18 -0.21 10.61 -8.01
CA PHE A 18 -1.39 10.01 -8.65
C PHE A 18 -1.26 10.02 -10.17
N LEU A 19 -0.96 11.18 -10.77
CA LEU A 19 -0.87 11.33 -12.22
C LEU A 19 0.14 10.36 -12.83
N LEU A 20 1.36 10.27 -12.27
CA LEU A 20 2.40 9.40 -12.81
C LEU A 20 2.01 7.92 -12.69
N SER A 21 1.47 7.49 -11.55
CA SER A 21 1.08 6.11 -11.33
C SER A 21 -0.05 5.69 -12.27
N TYR A 22 -1.13 6.48 -12.35
CA TYR A 22 -2.28 6.15 -13.20
C TYR A 22 -2.00 6.35 -14.69
N LEU A 23 -1.11 7.29 -15.06
CA LEU A 23 -0.62 7.40 -16.43
C LEU A 23 0.15 6.14 -16.83
N PHE A 24 1.00 5.61 -15.94
CA PHE A 24 1.70 4.35 -16.20
C PHE A 24 0.70 3.20 -16.41
N VAL A 25 -0.30 3.07 -15.53
CA VAL A 25 -1.36 2.05 -15.68
C VAL A 25 -2.09 2.19 -17.02
N ALA A 26 -2.48 3.40 -17.40
CA ALA A 26 -3.12 3.64 -18.68
C ALA A 26 -2.21 3.25 -19.85
N VAL A 27 -0.92 3.60 -19.79
CA VAL A 27 0.06 3.25 -20.82
C VAL A 27 0.17 1.73 -20.98
N ILE A 28 0.34 0.97 -19.90
CA ILE A 28 0.47 -0.50 -20.00
C ILE A 28 -0.83 -1.16 -20.47
N PHE A 29 -1.99 -0.62 -20.06
CA PHE A 29 -3.30 -1.11 -20.48
C PHE A 29 -3.50 -0.93 -21.99
N PHE A 30 -3.28 0.28 -22.51
CA PHE A 30 -3.45 0.57 -23.94
C PHE A 30 -2.35 -0.07 -24.81
N ALA A 31 -1.12 -0.19 -24.31
CA ALA A 31 -0.03 -0.84 -25.04
C ALA A 31 -0.29 -2.32 -25.34
N LYS A 32 -1.16 -2.97 -24.56
CA LYS A 32 -1.53 -4.38 -24.73
C LYS A 32 -2.96 -4.61 -25.19
N TRP A 33 -3.67 -3.58 -25.64
CA TRP A 33 -5.04 -3.74 -26.14
C TRP A 33 -5.11 -4.66 -27.36
N PRO A 34 -6.06 -5.63 -27.44
CA PRO A 34 -7.17 -5.88 -26.50
C PRO A 34 -6.82 -6.82 -25.33
N ASN A 35 -5.63 -7.43 -25.31
CA ASN A 35 -5.16 -8.35 -24.27
C ASN A 35 -4.53 -7.63 -23.06
N TRP A 36 -5.12 -6.52 -22.63
CA TRP A 36 -4.58 -5.66 -21.55
C TRP A 36 -4.25 -6.44 -20.27
N TRP A 37 -5.00 -7.50 -19.98
CA TRP A 37 -4.82 -8.35 -18.81
C TRP A 37 -3.44 -9.00 -18.75
N GLU A 38 -2.76 -9.25 -19.87
CA GLU A 38 -1.42 -9.87 -19.88
C GLU A 38 -0.39 -9.06 -19.09
N TRP A 39 -0.56 -7.73 -18.99
CA TRP A 39 0.36 -6.83 -18.31
C TRP A 39 -0.20 -6.21 -17.02
N THR A 40 -1.44 -6.53 -16.67
CA THR A 40 -2.09 -5.93 -15.50
C THR A 40 -2.59 -6.94 -14.46
N VAL A 41 -2.67 -8.23 -14.80
CA VAL A 41 -3.26 -9.28 -13.94
C VAL A 41 -2.23 -10.27 -13.39
N PRO A 42 -1.19 -10.72 -14.15
CA PRO A 42 -0.23 -11.67 -13.60
C PRO A 42 0.65 -11.09 -12.49
N GLU A 43 1.05 -11.92 -11.53
CA GLU A 43 2.01 -11.59 -10.45
C GLU A 43 3.39 -11.11 -10.97
N ARG A 44 3.75 -11.46 -12.20
CA ARG A 44 5.02 -11.04 -12.84
C ARG A 44 4.76 -10.04 -13.95
N SER A 45 3.87 -9.09 -13.70
CA SER A 45 3.48 -8.07 -14.66
C SER A 45 4.16 -6.72 -14.41
N PRO A 46 4.14 -5.81 -15.41
CA PRO A 46 4.49 -4.41 -15.20
C PRO A 46 3.70 -3.72 -14.08
N MET A 47 2.45 -4.16 -13.81
CA MET A 47 1.63 -3.64 -12.72
C MET A 47 2.24 -3.94 -11.36
N THR A 48 2.55 -5.22 -11.09
CA THR A 48 3.24 -5.68 -9.88
C THR A 48 4.59 -4.98 -9.67
N TRP A 49 5.31 -4.68 -10.76
CA TRP A 49 6.54 -3.89 -10.68
C TRP A 49 6.28 -2.46 -10.19
N LEU A 50 5.23 -1.78 -10.68
CA LEU A 50 4.84 -0.46 -10.19
C LEU A 50 4.43 -0.52 -8.72
N GLN A 51 3.61 -1.49 -8.31
CA GLN A 51 3.19 -1.68 -6.91
C GLN A 51 4.41 -1.89 -5.99
N SER A 52 5.33 -2.76 -6.38
CA SER A 52 6.61 -2.95 -5.68
C SER A 52 7.37 -1.62 -5.54
N LEU A 53 7.45 -0.81 -6.60
CA LEU A 53 8.13 0.49 -6.56
C LEU A 53 7.42 1.50 -5.64
N LEU A 54 6.08 1.50 -5.59
CA LEU A 54 5.31 2.34 -4.69
C LEU A 54 5.48 1.92 -3.23
N LEU A 55 5.50 0.62 -2.93
CA LEU A 55 5.78 0.10 -1.58
C LEU A 55 7.22 0.43 -1.16
N PHE A 56 8.19 0.29 -2.06
CA PHE A 56 9.57 0.75 -1.82
C PHE A 56 9.62 2.24 -1.49
N SER A 57 8.90 3.06 -2.25
CA SER A 57 8.84 4.51 -2.03
C SER A 57 8.23 4.86 -0.67
N ASN A 58 7.20 4.13 -0.23
CA ASN A 58 6.63 4.22 1.10
C ASN A 58 7.65 3.85 2.20
N ALA A 59 8.34 2.71 2.03
CA ALA A 59 9.39 2.27 2.97
C ALA A 59 10.53 3.30 3.09
N LEU A 60 10.94 3.89 1.96
CA LEU A 60 11.97 4.92 1.91
C LEU A 60 11.51 6.21 2.62
N ALA A 61 10.30 6.69 2.33
CA ALA A 61 9.74 7.88 2.98
C ALA A 61 9.59 7.70 4.50
N ALA A 62 9.12 6.52 4.95
CA ALA A 62 9.08 6.17 6.36
C ALA A 62 10.48 6.10 6.99
N SER A 63 11.47 5.56 6.28
CA SER A 63 12.88 5.52 6.74
C SER A 63 13.49 6.91 6.90
N ILE A 64 13.16 7.87 6.03
CA ILE A 64 13.56 9.27 6.20
C ILE A 64 12.96 9.84 7.50
N LEU A 65 11.72 9.50 7.83
CA LEU A 65 11.09 9.89 9.10
C LEU A 65 11.75 9.22 10.31
N VAL A 66 12.28 8.00 10.18
CA VAL A 66 13.12 7.37 11.23
C VAL A 66 14.35 8.22 11.49
N ILE A 67 15.12 8.51 10.45
CA ILE A 67 16.35 9.32 10.55
C ILE A 67 16.02 10.70 11.14
N TRP A 68 14.93 11.31 10.68
CA TRP A 68 14.48 12.60 11.19
C TRP A 68 14.20 12.56 12.70
N ASN A 69 13.44 11.58 13.18
CA ASN A 69 13.10 11.48 14.61
C ASN A 69 14.31 11.05 15.47
N TYR A 70 15.25 10.30 14.91
CA TYR A 70 16.54 10.02 15.54
C TYR A 70 17.32 11.33 15.80
N LEU A 71 17.41 12.21 14.79
CA LEU A 71 18.08 13.52 14.93
C LEU A 71 17.38 14.44 15.95
N GLN A 72 16.07 14.29 16.14
CA GLN A 72 15.30 15.03 17.16
C GLN A 72 15.32 14.35 18.54
N SER A 73 16.05 13.25 18.71
CA SER A 73 16.07 12.44 19.94
C SER A 73 14.70 11.90 20.39
N ASP A 74 13.72 11.80 19.49
CA ASP A 74 12.39 11.24 19.76
C ASP A 74 12.38 9.73 19.48
N LYS A 75 12.96 8.96 20.42
CA LYS A 75 13.12 7.50 20.31
C LYS A 75 11.78 6.77 20.12
N SER A 76 10.71 7.28 20.73
CA SER A 76 9.38 6.67 20.63
C SER A 76 8.85 6.75 19.20
N LYS A 77 8.85 7.94 18.59
CA LYS A 77 8.40 8.08 17.20
C LYS A 77 9.33 7.35 16.23
N MET A 78 10.64 7.42 16.46
CA MET A 78 11.64 6.71 15.67
C MET A 78 11.32 5.21 15.58
N PHE A 79 11.04 4.55 16.72
CA PHE A 79 10.70 3.13 16.76
C PHE A 79 9.46 2.82 15.90
N TRP A 80 8.38 3.59 16.05
CA TRP A 80 7.16 3.32 15.29
C TRP A 80 7.29 3.62 13.79
N TRP A 81 8.06 4.63 13.40
CA TRP A 81 8.41 4.84 11.98
C TRP A 81 9.26 3.70 11.43
N ALA A 82 10.17 3.15 12.24
CA ALA A 82 11.01 2.03 11.81
C ALA A 82 10.17 0.77 11.60
N LEU A 83 9.22 0.50 12.49
CA LEU A 83 8.29 -0.61 12.33
C LEU A 83 7.42 -0.44 11.08
N LEU A 84 6.93 0.77 10.81
CA LEU A 84 6.16 1.05 9.59
C LEU A 84 7.00 0.89 8.32
N ALA A 85 8.25 1.38 8.33
CA ALA A 85 9.17 1.23 7.21
C ALA A 85 9.47 -0.25 6.92
N LEU A 86 9.69 -1.06 7.96
CA LEU A 86 9.87 -2.50 7.84
C LEU A 86 8.60 -3.19 7.30
N GLY A 87 7.42 -2.75 7.73
CA GLY A 87 6.14 -3.24 7.20
C GLY A 87 6.01 -3.00 5.69
N PHE A 88 6.27 -1.78 5.21
CA PHE A 88 6.26 -1.49 3.77
C PHE A 88 7.36 -2.23 3.00
N ALA A 89 8.56 -2.38 3.60
CA ALA A 89 9.62 -3.15 2.98
C ALA A 89 9.27 -4.64 2.86
N TYR A 90 8.61 -5.20 3.88
CA TYR A 90 8.09 -6.56 3.82
C TYR A 90 7.04 -6.72 2.72
N LEU A 91 6.04 -5.84 2.68
CA LEU A 91 5.01 -5.86 1.63
C LEU A 91 5.61 -5.69 0.24
N MET A 92 6.62 -4.83 0.07
CA MET A 92 7.36 -4.69 -1.19
C MET A 92 8.01 -6.02 -1.63
N LEU A 93 8.65 -6.73 -0.69
CA LEU A 93 9.27 -8.02 -0.98
C LEU A 93 8.21 -9.07 -1.30
N ASP A 94 7.12 -9.06 -0.55
CA ASP A 94 5.99 -9.96 -0.77
C ASP A 94 5.40 -9.75 -2.17
N GLU A 95 5.08 -8.51 -2.54
CA GLU A 95 4.61 -8.12 -3.87
C GLU A 95 5.58 -8.56 -4.97
N ARG A 96 6.88 -8.33 -4.79
CA ARG A 96 7.88 -8.65 -5.81
C ARG A 96 8.11 -10.14 -5.98
N PHE A 97 7.97 -10.91 -4.90
CA PHE A 97 8.36 -12.32 -4.87
C PHE A 97 7.19 -13.28 -4.64
N ALA A 98 5.97 -12.78 -4.51
CA ALA A 98 4.76 -13.55 -4.20
C ALA A 98 4.99 -14.45 -2.97
N ILE A 99 5.49 -13.89 -1.86
CA ILE A 99 5.90 -14.70 -0.70
C ILE A 99 4.67 -15.39 -0.09
N HIS A 100 3.59 -14.64 0.13
CA HIS A 100 2.35 -15.17 0.70
C HIS A 100 1.73 -16.25 -0.19
N GLU A 101 1.77 -16.09 -1.51
CA GLU A 101 1.26 -17.08 -2.46
C GLU A 101 2.12 -18.34 -2.47
N ARG A 102 3.44 -18.22 -2.43
CA ARG A 102 4.31 -19.40 -2.29
C ARG A 102 4.05 -20.14 -0.99
N ILE A 103 3.80 -19.43 0.11
CA ILE A 103 3.45 -20.07 1.38
C ILE A 103 2.09 -20.78 1.24
N ARG A 104 1.10 -20.11 0.64
CA ARG A 104 -0.22 -20.68 0.34
C ARG A 104 -0.08 -21.96 -0.49
N ASP A 105 0.56 -21.87 -1.66
CA ASP A 105 0.52 -22.90 -2.69
C ASP A 105 1.47 -24.07 -2.41
N LEU A 106 2.60 -23.84 -1.74
CA LEU A 106 3.58 -24.89 -1.44
C LEU A 106 3.32 -25.58 -0.09
N TYR A 107 2.72 -24.88 0.87
CA TYR A 107 2.59 -25.39 2.24
C TYR A 107 1.14 -25.47 2.72
N LEU A 108 0.32 -24.43 2.57
CA LEU A 108 -1.00 -24.42 3.19
C LEU A 108 -2.05 -25.20 2.40
N ALA A 109 -2.23 -24.87 1.12
CA ALA A 109 -3.25 -25.45 0.27
C ALA A 109 -3.06 -26.97 0.05
N PRO A 110 -1.83 -27.50 -0.19
CA PRO A 110 -1.63 -28.95 -0.32
C PRO A 110 -1.99 -29.74 0.95
N ASN A 111 -1.85 -29.11 2.12
CA ASN A 111 -2.19 -29.70 3.40
C ASN A 111 -3.62 -29.36 3.87
N GLN A 112 -4.44 -28.74 3.01
CA GLN A 112 -5.83 -28.36 3.29
C GLN A 112 -5.96 -27.51 4.57
N ILE A 113 -4.96 -26.67 4.83
CA ILE A 113 -4.94 -25.82 6.02
C ILE A 113 -5.90 -24.65 5.77
N LYS A 114 -6.91 -24.54 6.63
CA LYS A 114 -7.92 -23.49 6.62
C LYS A 114 -8.25 -23.03 8.03
N ILE A 115 -8.53 -21.75 8.20
CA ILE A 115 -9.03 -21.19 9.47
C ILE A 115 -10.57 -21.18 9.40
N PRO A 116 -11.28 -21.90 10.31
CA PRO A 116 -12.74 -22.02 10.25
C PRO A 116 -13.50 -20.69 10.30
N VAL A 117 -12.93 -19.68 10.96
CA VAL A 117 -13.53 -18.33 11.07
C VAL A 117 -13.65 -17.66 9.69
N PHE A 118 -12.75 -17.95 8.76
CA PHE A 118 -12.74 -17.44 7.39
C PHE A 118 -13.35 -18.47 6.43
N PHE A 119 -14.61 -18.85 6.68
CA PHE A 119 -15.24 -19.95 5.95
C PHE A 119 -15.39 -19.70 4.44
N TRP A 120 -15.37 -18.44 4.00
CA TRP A 120 -15.52 -18.04 2.59
C TRP A 120 -14.23 -18.12 1.76
N THR A 121 -13.05 -18.24 2.39
CA THR A 121 -11.77 -18.28 1.68
C THR A 121 -11.45 -19.70 1.18
N SER A 122 -10.61 -19.84 0.15
CA SER A 122 -10.02 -21.15 -0.18
C SER A 122 -8.94 -21.54 0.84
N ASP A 123 -8.42 -22.76 0.71
CA ASP A 123 -7.33 -23.25 1.56
C ASP A 123 -6.08 -22.38 1.39
N GLY A 124 -5.51 -21.90 2.50
CA GLY A 124 -4.36 -21.01 2.52
C GLY A 124 -4.59 -19.53 2.17
N ASP A 125 -5.71 -19.15 1.54
CA ASP A 125 -6.02 -17.74 1.17
C ASP A 125 -6.19 -16.82 2.40
N PHE A 126 -6.38 -17.39 3.59
CA PHE A 126 -6.51 -16.61 4.83
C PHE A 126 -5.25 -15.82 5.21
N ILE A 127 -4.08 -16.08 4.60
CA ILE A 127 -2.83 -15.34 4.89
C ILE A 127 -3.03 -13.83 4.69
N LEU A 128 -3.71 -13.41 3.61
CA LEU A 128 -3.92 -12.00 3.32
C LEU A 128 -4.83 -11.33 4.35
N LEU A 129 -5.85 -12.07 4.84
CA LEU A 129 -6.67 -11.63 5.97
C LEU A 129 -5.83 -11.49 7.25
N LEU A 130 -4.87 -12.38 7.49
CA LEU A 130 -3.96 -12.27 8.64
C LEU A 130 -3.06 -11.04 8.52
N TYR A 131 -2.54 -10.72 7.34
CA TYR A 131 -1.78 -9.48 7.13
C TYR A 131 -2.64 -8.25 7.43
N GLY A 132 -3.88 -8.23 6.94
CA GLY A 132 -4.86 -7.19 7.24
C GLY A 132 -5.12 -7.05 8.75
N LEU A 133 -5.34 -8.17 9.45
CA LEU A 133 -5.56 -8.17 10.91
C LEU A 133 -4.34 -7.68 11.68
N ILE A 134 -3.14 -8.12 11.31
CA ILE A 134 -1.89 -7.64 11.92
C ILE A 134 -1.76 -6.13 11.71
N ALA A 135 -2.01 -5.63 10.49
CA ALA A 135 -1.99 -4.20 10.21
C ALA A 135 -3.01 -3.42 11.07
N MET A 136 -4.21 -3.96 11.29
CA MET A 136 -5.22 -3.35 12.15
C MET A 136 -4.75 -3.23 13.61
N LEU A 137 -3.96 -4.17 14.14
CA LEU A 137 -3.41 -4.06 15.51
C LEU A 137 -2.52 -2.81 15.67
N PHE A 138 -1.89 -2.35 14.60
CA PHE A 138 -1.02 -1.18 14.59
C PHE A 138 -1.70 0.12 14.15
N ILE A 139 -3.02 0.12 13.87
CA ILE A 139 -3.70 1.30 13.35
C ILE A 139 -3.64 2.48 14.32
N PHE A 140 -3.85 2.24 15.62
CA PHE A 140 -3.86 3.29 16.64
C PHE A 140 -2.50 3.98 16.82
N PRO A 141 -1.36 3.25 17.02
CA PRO A 141 -0.06 3.91 17.11
C PRO A 141 0.29 4.66 15.82
N TYR A 142 0.00 4.09 14.65
CA TYR A 142 0.26 4.78 13.38
C TYR A 142 -0.60 6.02 13.22
N PHE A 143 -1.89 5.98 13.56
CA PHE A 143 -2.77 7.15 13.50
C PHE A 143 -2.21 8.32 14.30
N LYS A 144 -1.66 8.06 15.50
CA LYS A 144 -0.99 9.09 16.33
C LYS A 144 0.23 9.72 15.64
N LEU A 145 0.99 8.96 14.84
CA LEU A 145 2.13 9.50 14.10
C LEU A 145 1.69 10.52 13.04
N PHE A 146 0.59 10.24 12.33
CA PHE A 146 0.09 11.11 11.25
C PHE A 146 -0.70 12.33 11.75
N GLN A 147 -1.17 12.32 13.00
CA GLN A 147 -1.94 13.42 13.61
C GLN A 147 -1.21 14.77 13.65
N VAL A 148 0.12 14.79 13.47
CA VAL A 148 0.89 16.04 13.34
C VAL A 148 0.42 16.89 12.14
N ARG A 149 -0.20 16.28 11.14
CA ARG A 149 -0.73 16.95 9.94
C ARG A 149 -2.14 16.42 9.60
N LYS A 150 -3.18 17.22 9.84
CA LYS A 150 -4.59 16.85 9.55
C LYS A 150 -4.82 16.30 8.13
N ALA A 151 -4.14 16.88 7.14
CA ALA A 151 -4.25 16.40 5.76
C ALA A 151 -3.71 14.98 5.57
N ALA A 152 -2.63 14.61 6.28
CA ALA A 152 -2.07 13.26 6.24
C ALA A 152 -3.03 12.24 6.88
N VAL A 153 -3.74 12.63 7.95
CA VAL A 153 -4.77 11.79 8.59
C VAL A 153 -5.86 11.41 7.59
N TYR A 154 -6.36 12.35 6.79
CA TYR A 154 -7.39 12.03 5.78
C TYR A 154 -6.90 11.02 4.75
N TRP A 155 -5.65 11.15 4.28
CA TRP A 155 -5.05 10.19 3.36
C TRP A 155 -4.88 8.82 3.98
N VAL A 156 -4.49 8.74 5.25
CA VAL A 156 -4.39 7.47 5.98
C VAL A 156 -5.76 6.80 6.13
N ILE A 157 -6.79 7.55 6.53
CA ILE A 157 -8.16 7.02 6.64
C ILE A 157 -8.65 6.52 5.28
N SER A 158 -8.44 7.31 4.23
CA SER A 158 -8.80 6.92 2.85
C SER A 158 -8.08 5.63 2.44
N SER A 159 -6.78 5.54 2.71
CA SER A 159 -5.97 4.37 2.39
C SER A 159 -6.46 3.12 3.13
N PHE A 160 -6.66 3.20 4.46
CA PHE A 160 -7.20 2.06 5.22
C PHE A 160 -8.58 1.64 4.75
N SER A 161 -9.46 2.60 4.43
CA SER A 161 -10.82 2.30 3.97
C SER A 161 -10.80 1.54 2.64
N VAL A 162 -9.96 1.97 1.70
CA VAL A 162 -9.81 1.31 0.39
C VAL A 162 -9.08 -0.03 0.52
N ALA A 163 -8.08 -0.14 1.40
CA ALA A 163 -7.37 -1.40 1.65
C ALA A 163 -8.31 -2.48 2.18
N VAL A 164 -9.24 -2.14 3.08
CA VAL A 164 -10.26 -3.10 3.55
C VAL A 164 -11.12 -3.59 2.39
N ILE A 165 -11.48 -2.72 1.44
CA ILE A 165 -12.25 -3.11 0.26
C ILE A 165 -11.43 -4.03 -0.64
N SER A 166 -10.18 -3.69 -0.95
CA SER A 166 -9.30 -4.49 -1.80
C SER A 166 -9.04 -5.87 -1.20
N ILE A 167 -8.65 -5.96 0.08
CA ILE A 167 -8.48 -7.24 0.79
C ILE A 167 -9.79 -8.07 0.81
N SER A 168 -10.94 -7.41 0.95
CA SER A 168 -12.23 -8.10 0.94
C SER A 168 -12.55 -8.67 -0.45
N MET A 169 -12.23 -7.93 -1.52
CA MET A 169 -12.41 -8.39 -2.90
C MET A 169 -11.55 -9.63 -3.18
N ASP A 170 -10.28 -9.59 -2.80
CA ASP A 170 -9.33 -10.69 -2.99
C ASP A 170 -9.73 -11.95 -2.20
N SER A 171 -10.32 -11.78 -1.01
CA SER A 171 -10.75 -12.91 -0.17
C SER A 171 -11.90 -13.75 -0.77
N ILE A 172 -12.56 -13.29 -1.83
CA ILE A 172 -13.70 -13.95 -2.47
C ILE A 172 -13.23 -14.81 -3.63
N SER A 173 -13.58 -16.10 -3.63
CA SER A 173 -13.19 -17.02 -4.71
C SER A 173 -13.99 -16.75 -6.00
N PHE A 174 -13.30 -16.30 -7.06
CA PHE A 174 -13.87 -16.12 -8.40
C PHE A 174 -13.58 -17.28 -9.37
N LYS A 175 -13.11 -18.43 -8.87
CA LYS A 175 -12.66 -19.56 -9.72
C LYS A 175 -13.74 -20.10 -10.67
N SER A 176 -15.02 -19.98 -10.31
CA SER A 176 -16.15 -20.42 -11.12
C SER A 176 -16.64 -19.40 -12.16
N TYR A 177 -16.12 -18.17 -12.16
CA TYR A 177 -16.57 -17.09 -13.03
C TYR A 177 -15.89 -17.15 -14.40
N PRO A 178 -16.50 -16.61 -15.47
CA PRO A 178 -15.83 -16.48 -16.76
C PRO A 178 -14.50 -15.73 -16.66
N ARG A 179 -13.49 -16.13 -17.45
CA ARG A 179 -12.12 -15.57 -17.38
C ARG A 179 -12.09 -14.04 -17.52
N ILE A 180 -12.93 -13.47 -18.36
CA ILE A 180 -13.03 -12.01 -18.52
C ILE A 180 -13.46 -11.30 -17.23
N VAL A 181 -14.38 -11.91 -16.46
CA VAL A 181 -14.84 -11.35 -15.18
C VAL A 181 -13.73 -11.44 -14.14
N GLN A 182 -13.00 -12.55 -14.09
CA GLN A 182 -11.82 -12.69 -13.23
C GLN A 182 -10.78 -11.60 -13.54
N ASN A 183 -10.46 -11.39 -14.83
CA ASN A 183 -9.49 -10.36 -15.23
C ASN A 183 -9.94 -8.94 -14.85
N ILE A 184 -11.23 -8.63 -14.98
CA ILE A 184 -11.79 -7.31 -14.60
C ILE A 184 -11.73 -7.11 -13.10
N GLN A 185 -12.09 -8.15 -12.32
CA GLN A 185 -12.05 -8.08 -10.86
C GLN A 185 -10.60 -7.90 -10.38
N GLN A 186 -9.65 -8.72 -10.85
CA GLN A 186 -8.24 -8.56 -10.51
C GLN A 186 -7.76 -7.16 -10.88
N PHE A 187 -7.96 -6.71 -12.12
CA PHE A 187 -7.54 -5.37 -12.51
C PHE A 187 -8.14 -4.26 -11.64
N SER A 188 -9.40 -4.41 -11.22
CA SER A 188 -10.03 -3.45 -10.31
C SER A 188 -9.36 -3.45 -8.94
N GLU A 189 -9.00 -4.62 -8.43
CA GLU A 189 -8.26 -4.77 -7.18
C GLU A 189 -6.88 -4.10 -7.25
N GLU A 190 -6.11 -4.38 -8.30
CA GLU A 190 -4.78 -3.79 -8.55
C GLU A 190 -4.84 -2.25 -8.58
N ILE A 191 -5.90 -1.69 -9.17
CA ILE A 191 -6.18 -0.24 -9.20
C ILE A 191 -6.42 0.32 -7.79
N LEU A 192 -7.17 -0.41 -6.96
CA LEU A 192 -7.45 -0.02 -5.57
C LEU A 192 -6.19 -0.13 -4.71
N GLU A 193 -5.35 -1.13 -4.92
CA GLU A 193 -4.08 -1.26 -4.22
C GLU A 193 -3.11 -0.12 -4.55
N ILE A 194 -2.99 0.23 -5.83
CA ILE A 194 -2.21 1.42 -6.25
C ILE A 194 -2.73 2.68 -5.57
N PHE A 195 -4.06 2.83 -5.43
CA PHE A 195 -4.66 3.94 -4.69
C PHE A 195 -4.22 3.95 -3.22
N VAL A 196 -4.23 2.78 -2.56
CA VAL A 196 -3.82 2.61 -1.15
C VAL A 196 -2.36 3.03 -0.96
N MET A 197 -1.46 2.53 -1.81
CA MET A 197 -0.03 2.82 -1.74
C MET A 197 0.28 4.30 -2.02
N ASN A 198 -0.38 4.91 -3.01
CA ASN A 198 -0.25 6.34 -3.30
C ASN A 198 -0.75 7.20 -2.14
N SER A 199 -1.89 6.83 -1.55
CA SER A 199 -2.46 7.54 -0.40
C SER A 199 -1.53 7.50 0.81
N PHE A 200 -0.92 6.34 1.12
CA PHE A 200 0.08 6.26 2.18
C PHE A 200 1.32 7.09 1.87
N LEU A 201 1.82 7.06 0.63
CA LEU A 201 3.00 7.82 0.23
C LEU A 201 2.76 9.32 0.41
N ILE A 202 1.60 9.81 0.02
CA ILE A 202 1.22 11.22 0.19
C ILE A 202 1.11 11.58 1.67
N ALA A 203 0.52 10.70 2.50
CA ALA A 203 0.47 10.93 3.94
C ALA A 203 1.86 11.06 4.56
N LEU A 204 2.80 10.18 4.17
CA LEU A 204 4.20 10.22 4.62
C LEU A 204 4.90 11.51 4.17
N LEU A 205 4.74 11.89 2.90
CA LEU A 205 5.30 13.12 2.35
C LEU A 205 4.76 14.36 3.06
N PHE A 206 3.48 14.36 3.46
CA PHE A 206 2.85 15.47 4.19
C PHE A 206 3.34 15.57 5.64
N VAL A 207 3.61 14.44 6.28
CA VAL A 207 4.25 14.44 7.61
C VAL A 207 5.69 14.95 7.51
N LEU A 208 6.42 14.54 6.48
CA LEU A 208 7.80 14.98 6.23
C LEU A 208 7.86 16.48 5.93
N SER A 209 7.02 16.98 5.02
CA SER A 209 6.94 18.42 4.69
C SER A 209 6.65 19.26 5.93
N PHE A 210 5.69 18.83 6.76
CA PHE A 210 5.33 19.51 7.99
C PHE A 210 6.49 19.51 9.01
N SER A 211 7.19 18.39 9.15
CA SER A 211 8.33 18.26 10.06
C SER A 211 9.48 19.19 9.68
N ILE A 212 9.79 19.27 8.37
CA ILE A 212 10.78 20.20 7.83
C ILE A 212 10.33 21.65 8.09
N GLN A 213 9.07 21.98 7.80
CA GLN A 213 8.53 23.32 7.99
C GLN A 213 8.65 23.80 9.46
N GLN A 214 8.43 22.94 10.43
CA GLN A 214 8.53 23.30 11.85
C GLN A 214 9.96 23.61 12.28
N THR A 215 10.95 22.94 11.68
CA THR A 215 12.37 23.16 12.00
C THR A 215 12.85 24.52 11.50
N TRP A 216 12.42 24.92 10.31
CA TRP A 216 12.76 26.23 9.73
C TRP A 216 12.13 27.44 10.44
N LYS A 217 11.21 27.19 11.39
CA LYS A 217 10.60 28.24 12.22
C LYS A 217 11.29 28.45 13.56
N ARG A 218 12.13 27.50 13.98
CA ARG A 218 12.97 27.61 15.17
C ARG A 218 14.28 28.29 14.80
#